data_AF-A0A7V8CY16-F1
#
_entry.id   AF-A0A7V8CY16-F1
#
_cell.length_a   1.000
_cell.length_b   1.000
_cell.length_c   1.000
_cell.angle_alpha   90.00
_cell.angle_beta   90.00
_cell.angle_gamma   90.00
#
_symmetry.space_group_name_H-M   'P 1'
#
loop_
_entity.id
_entity.type
_entity.pdbx_description
1 polymer ?
#
loop_
_entity_poly.entity_id
_entity_poly.type
_entity_poly.pdbx_seq_one_letter_code
_entity_poly.pdbx_strand_id
1 'polypeptide(L)'
;MPLGSIGDQVWFDWDGDAVQDSDETSGPNDVLVWLYRDNGDGVFDADTDTLSQTTTTSNDDTGHYLFTGVTPGKYWVLANQYDPDFPTLMIYLTSNANPHGMIDLQPGQNYRDADIGFVYGGV
;
A
#
# COMPACT_ATOMS: atom_id res chain seq x y z
N MET A 1 -2.22 -3.11 24.71
CA MET A 1 -2.40 -4.22 23.76
C MET A 1 -1.11 -4.39 22.98
N PRO A 2 -0.73 -5.62 22.56
CA PRO A 2 0.42 -5.82 21.68
C PRO A 2 0.28 -5.02 20.38
N LEU A 3 1.39 -4.46 19.91
CA LEU A 3 1.46 -3.73 18.65
C LEU A 3 1.73 -4.69 17.49
N GLY A 4 1.18 -4.39 16.33
CA GLY A 4 1.35 -5.15 15.10
C GLY A 4 2.16 -4.40 14.02
N SER A 5 2.11 -4.95 12.81
CA SER A 5 2.68 -4.35 11.61
C SER A 5 1.75 -4.53 10.39
N ILE A 6 1.85 -3.62 9.43
CA ILE A 6 1.10 -3.63 8.17
C ILE A 6 2.08 -3.32 7.03
N GLY A 7 2.04 -4.11 5.96
CA GLY A 7 2.71 -3.82 4.69
C GLY A 7 2.30 -4.83 3.62
N ASP A 8 2.86 -4.72 2.42
CA ASP A 8 3.91 -5.64 1.98
C ASP A 8 4.67 -5.05 0.77
N GLN A 9 4.06 -4.94 -0.40
CA GLN A 9 4.71 -4.41 -1.61
C GLN A 9 3.82 -3.43 -2.41
N VAL A 10 4.44 -2.36 -2.94
CA VAL A 10 3.92 -1.64 -4.11
C VAL A 10 4.62 -2.24 -5.33
N TRP A 11 3.91 -2.89 -6.25
CA TRP A 11 4.55 -3.62 -7.34
C TRP A 11 4.12 -3.11 -8.72
N PHE A 12 4.97 -3.41 -9.69
CA PHE A 12 4.72 -3.20 -11.10
C PHE A 12 4.05 -4.43 -11.70
N ASP A 13 2.76 -4.27 -11.99
CA ASP A 13 1.90 -5.25 -12.63
C ASP A 13 2.07 -5.07 -14.16
N TRP A 14 2.95 -5.86 -14.73
CA TRP A 14 3.43 -5.72 -16.10
C TRP A 14 2.44 -6.27 -17.12
N ASP A 15 1.68 -7.30 -16.76
CA ASP A 15 0.72 -7.92 -17.65
C ASP A 15 -0.74 -7.44 -17.43
N GLY A 16 -0.98 -6.72 -16.33
CA GLY A 16 -2.24 -6.06 -16.01
C GLY A 16 -3.31 -6.98 -15.43
N ASP A 17 -2.94 -8.17 -14.93
CA ASP A 17 -3.90 -9.19 -14.48
C ASP A 17 -4.28 -9.10 -12.99
N ALA A 18 -3.63 -8.18 -12.25
CA ALA A 18 -3.81 -7.95 -10.82
C ALA A 18 -3.39 -9.11 -9.91
N VAL A 19 -2.53 -10.00 -10.40
CA VAL A 19 -1.86 -11.05 -9.65
C VAL A 19 -0.38 -10.71 -9.59
N GLN A 20 0.20 -10.74 -8.40
CA GLN A 20 1.64 -10.58 -8.26
C GLN A 20 2.32 -11.87 -8.73
N ASP A 21 2.76 -11.87 -9.97
CA ASP A 21 3.40 -13.02 -10.59
C ASP A 21 4.88 -13.19 -10.16
N SER A 22 5.41 -14.39 -10.36
CA SER A 22 6.77 -14.73 -9.91
C SER A 22 7.89 -13.94 -10.60
N ASP A 23 7.60 -13.34 -11.75
CA ASP A 23 8.48 -12.46 -12.51
C ASP A 23 8.16 -10.96 -12.33
N GLU A 24 7.08 -10.63 -11.61
CA GLU A 24 6.68 -9.26 -11.26
C GLU A 24 7.22 -8.82 -9.90
N THR A 25 8.52 -9.06 -9.68
CA THR A 25 9.16 -8.82 -8.38
C THR A 25 9.64 -7.38 -8.17
N SER A 26 9.29 -6.48 -9.07
CA SER A 26 9.80 -5.10 -9.09
C SER A 26 8.74 -4.10 -8.65
N GLY A 27 9.19 -3.01 -8.03
CA GLY A 27 8.34 -1.95 -7.54
C GLY A 27 9.07 -0.61 -7.49
N PRO A 28 8.36 0.50 -7.19
CA PRO A 28 8.96 1.82 -7.18
C PRO A 28 9.79 2.02 -5.92
N ASN A 29 10.91 2.74 -6.05
CA ASN A 29 11.76 3.12 -4.92
C ASN A 29 11.30 4.43 -4.30
N ASP A 30 11.49 4.55 -2.99
CA ASP A 30 11.35 5.79 -2.22
C ASP A 30 9.95 6.45 -2.30
N VAL A 31 8.94 5.73 -2.77
CA VAL A 31 7.55 6.21 -2.89
C VAL A 31 6.89 6.27 -1.52
N LEU A 32 6.24 7.39 -1.21
CA LEU A 32 5.47 7.56 0.02
C LEU A 32 4.24 6.65 0.08
N VAL A 33 4.09 5.94 1.20
CA VAL A 33 2.92 5.12 1.52
C VAL A 33 2.28 5.64 2.81
N TRP A 34 0.97 5.80 2.78
CA TRP A 34 0.16 6.30 3.89
C TRP A 34 -0.66 5.20 4.53
N LEU A 35 -0.74 5.23 5.86
CA LEU A 35 -1.62 4.39 6.65
C LEU A 35 -2.69 5.27 7.31
N TYR A 36 -3.93 5.16 6.85
CA TYR A 36 -5.08 5.84 7.44
C TYR A 36 -5.82 4.91 8.39
N ARG A 37 -6.26 5.43 9.53
CA ARG A 37 -7.11 4.74 10.49
C ARG A 37 -8.56 5.12 10.24
N ASP A 38 -9.39 4.10 10.06
CA ASP A 38 -10.82 4.21 9.83
C ASP A 38 -11.53 4.94 10.98
N ASN A 39 -12.42 5.86 10.63
CA ASN A 39 -13.22 6.62 11.59
C ASN A 39 -14.34 5.78 12.25
N GLY A 40 -14.60 4.57 11.75
CA GLY A 40 -15.61 3.63 12.21
C GLY A 40 -16.77 3.37 11.23
N ASP A 41 -16.84 4.07 10.10
CA ASP A 41 -17.88 3.89 9.08
C ASP A 41 -17.56 2.82 8.01
N GLY A 42 -16.30 2.37 7.93
CA GLY A 42 -15.86 1.36 6.98
C GLY A 42 -15.77 1.86 5.54
N VAL A 43 -15.69 3.17 5.32
CA VAL A 43 -15.54 3.82 4.02
C VAL A 43 -14.31 4.70 4.05
N PHE A 44 -13.36 4.47 3.14
CA PHE A 44 -12.19 5.34 3.06
C PHE A 44 -12.57 6.76 2.66
N ASP A 45 -12.14 7.72 3.48
CA ASP A 45 -12.20 9.15 3.19
C ASP A 45 -11.04 9.88 3.88
N ALA A 46 -10.08 10.37 3.09
CA ALA A 46 -8.88 11.03 3.60
C ALA A 46 -9.15 12.33 4.40
N ASP A 47 -10.33 12.95 4.24
CA ASP A 47 -10.72 14.15 5.00
C ASP A 47 -11.26 13.82 6.40
N THR A 48 -11.78 12.60 6.61
CA THR A 48 -12.40 12.18 7.89
C THR A 48 -11.66 11.06 8.60
N ASP A 49 -10.96 10.19 7.86
CA ASP A 49 -10.04 9.21 8.40
C ASP A 49 -8.75 9.86 8.90
N THR A 50 -8.15 9.27 9.93
CA THR A 50 -6.95 9.84 10.55
C THR A 50 -5.70 9.27 9.90
N LEU A 51 -4.84 10.12 9.32
CA LEU A 51 -3.50 9.70 8.91
C LEU A 51 -2.70 9.24 10.15
N SER A 52 -2.48 7.93 10.26
CA SER A 52 -1.87 7.31 11.43
C SER A 52 -0.36 7.23 11.34
N GLN A 53 0.18 6.84 10.17
CA GLN A 53 1.61 6.70 9.92
C GLN A 53 1.92 6.94 8.44
N THR A 54 3.18 7.22 8.15
CA THR A 54 3.74 7.28 6.79
C THR A 54 5.03 6.47 6.75
N THR A 55 5.31 5.84 5.62
CA THR A 55 6.60 5.18 5.34
C THR A 55 6.94 5.35 3.86
N THR A 56 8.13 4.95 3.42
CA THR A 56 8.48 4.88 2.00
C THR A 56 8.72 3.45 1.59
N THR A 57 8.56 3.16 0.30
CA THR A 57 9.05 1.90 -0.26
C THR A 57 10.59 1.84 -0.17
N SER A 58 11.13 0.63 -0.12
CA SER A 58 12.56 0.37 -0.08
C SER A 58 13.25 0.85 -1.37
N ASN A 59 14.53 1.19 -1.24
CA ASN A 59 15.36 1.62 -2.36
C ASN A 59 16.23 0.44 -2.87
N ASP A 60 15.56 -0.59 -3.34
CA ASP A 60 16.15 -1.84 -3.83
C ASP A 60 15.37 -2.46 -5.02
N ASP A 61 14.57 -1.64 -5.70
CA ASP A 61 13.71 -1.96 -6.83
C ASP A 61 12.61 -2.98 -6.50
N THR A 62 12.36 -3.28 -5.22
CA THR A 62 11.31 -4.24 -4.84
C THR A 62 9.99 -3.58 -4.49
N GLY A 63 9.98 -2.30 -4.10
CA GLY A 63 8.76 -1.62 -3.67
C GLY A 63 8.25 -2.07 -2.29
N HIS A 64 9.05 -2.79 -1.49
CA HIS A 64 8.64 -3.24 -0.17
C HIS A 64 8.48 -2.09 0.81
N TYR A 65 7.48 -2.17 1.69
CA TYR A 65 7.29 -1.20 2.76
C TYR A 65 6.74 -1.85 4.03
N LEU A 66 6.90 -1.19 5.17
CA LEU A 66 6.41 -1.71 6.44
C LEU A 66 6.10 -0.59 7.45
N PHE A 67 4.87 -0.60 7.95
CA PHE A 67 4.48 0.11 9.16
C PHE A 67 4.70 -0.80 10.37
N THR A 68 5.38 -0.30 11.40
CA THR A 68 5.61 -1.03 12.65
C THR A 68 5.02 -0.29 13.84
N GLY A 69 4.78 -1.01 14.95
CA GLY A 69 4.23 -0.39 16.14
C GLY A 69 2.77 0.06 15.98
N VAL A 70 2.02 -0.59 15.08
CA VAL A 70 0.63 -0.24 14.76
C VAL A 70 -0.29 -0.77 15.86
N THR A 71 -1.18 0.06 16.39
CA THR A 71 -2.19 -0.39 17.36
C THR A 71 -3.28 -1.21 16.68
N PRO A 72 -3.93 -2.15 17.38
CA PRO A 72 -5.04 -2.91 16.79
C PRO A 72 -6.19 -2.00 16.37
N GLY A 73 -6.79 -2.29 15.22
CA GLY A 73 -7.84 -1.46 14.64
C GLY A 73 -7.96 -1.61 13.13
N LYS A 74 -8.80 -0.75 12.56
CA LYS A 74 -9.17 -0.78 11.14
C LYS A 74 -8.41 0.28 10.36
N TYR A 75 -7.81 -0.13 9.24
CA TYR A 75 -6.89 0.70 8.48
C TYR A 75 -7.06 0.58 6.96
N TRP A 76 -6.61 1.63 6.28
CA TRP A 76 -6.47 1.73 4.84
C TRP A 76 -5.01 2.03 4.51
N VAL A 77 -4.46 1.37 3.49
CA VAL A 77 -3.11 1.66 2.98
C VAL A 77 -3.22 2.29 1.61
N LEU A 78 -2.50 3.38 1.39
CA LEU A 78 -2.55 4.16 0.16
C LEU A 78 -1.12 4.47 -0.32
N ALA A 79 -0.76 4.06 -1.52
CA ALA A 79 0.48 4.47 -2.16
C ALA A 79 0.28 5.84 -2.83
N ASN A 80 1.23 6.75 -2.64
CA ASN A 80 1.21 8.07 -3.26
C ASN A 80 1.64 7.98 -4.73
N GLN A 81 0.71 7.71 -5.63
CA GLN A 81 0.98 7.68 -7.08
C GLN A 81 1.38 9.05 -7.68
N TYR A 82 1.27 10.14 -6.90
CA TYR A 82 1.70 11.48 -7.29
C TYR A 82 3.05 11.86 -6.68
N ASP A 83 3.72 10.94 -6.02
CA ASP A 83 5.08 11.13 -5.53
C ASP A 83 6.04 11.37 -6.71
N PRO A 84 6.95 12.36 -6.65
CA PRO A 84 7.95 12.56 -7.70
C PRO A 84 8.86 11.36 -7.95
N ASP A 85 9.03 10.47 -6.95
CA ASP A 85 9.80 9.24 -7.08
C ASP A 85 8.99 8.09 -7.73
N PHE A 86 7.68 8.29 -7.92
CA PHE A 86 6.83 7.34 -8.65
C PHE A 86 7.10 7.43 -10.16
N PRO A 87 7.33 6.30 -10.87
CA PRO A 87 7.52 6.31 -12.32
C PRO A 87 6.33 6.92 -13.06
N THR A 88 6.58 7.97 -13.85
CA THR A 88 5.56 8.83 -14.49
C THR A 88 4.58 8.08 -15.40
N LEU A 89 4.94 6.88 -15.85
CA LEU A 89 4.12 6.07 -16.77
C LEU A 89 3.48 4.85 -16.10
N MET A 90 3.70 4.62 -14.79
CA MET A 90 3.11 3.50 -14.04
C MET A 90 2.01 3.99 -13.08
N ILE A 91 1.07 4.79 -13.58
CA ILE A 91 0.10 5.51 -12.71
C ILE A 91 -1.31 4.88 -12.70
N TYR A 92 -1.51 3.77 -13.40
CA TYR A 92 -2.82 3.13 -13.51
C TYR A 92 -2.91 1.97 -12.53
N LEU A 93 -4.00 1.90 -11.79
CA LEU A 93 -4.25 0.79 -10.88
C LEU A 93 -4.69 -0.44 -11.66
N THR A 94 -4.23 -1.60 -11.22
CA THR A 94 -4.88 -2.87 -11.57
C THR A 94 -6.05 -3.12 -10.61
N SER A 95 -6.72 -4.26 -10.65
CA SER A 95 -7.91 -4.46 -9.78
C SER A 95 -7.61 -4.46 -8.28
N ASN A 96 -6.34 -4.36 -7.88
CA ASN A 96 -5.94 -4.08 -6.50
C ASN A 96 -6.10 -2.58 -6.22
N ALA A 97 -7.13 -2.27 -5.43
CA ALA A 97 -7.52 -0.91 -5.14
C ALA A 97 -6.40 -0.13 -4.45
N ASN A 98 -6.29 1.17 -4.75
CA ASN A 98 -5.53 2.16 -3.99
C ASN A 98 -6.57 3.19 -3.50
N PRO A 99 -7.03 3.12 -2.24
CA PRO A 99 -6.43 2.36 -1.14
C PRO A 99 -6.66 0.85 -1.22
N HIS A 100 -5.71 0.08 -0.68
CA HIS A 100 -5.88 -1.36 -0.43
C HIS A 100 -7.16 -1.58 0.39
N GLY A 101 -7.77 -2.76 0.25
CA GLY A 101 -8.97 -3.14 1.00
C GLY A 101 -8.83 -2.94 2.52
N MET A 102 -9.98 -2.81 3.20
CA MET A 102 -10.01 -2.55 4.64
C MET A 102 -9.25 -3.62 5.43
N ILE A 103 -8.29 -3.20 6.24
CA ILE A 103 -7.48 -4.08 7.09
C ILE A 103 -8.01 -4.02 8.52
N ASP A 104 -8.48 -5.14 9.08
CA ASP A 104 -8.81 -5.27 10.51
C ASP A 104 -7.63 -5.90 11.28
N LEU A 105 -6.70 -5.07 11.72
CA LEU A 105 -5.47 -5.49 12.39
C LEU A 105 -5.74 -5.98 13.82
N GLN A 106 -5.53 -7.27 14.04
CA GLN A 106 -5.67 -7.90 15.35
C GLN A 106 -4.47 -7.61 16.28
N PRO A 107 -4.64 -7.72 17.61
CA PRO A 107 -3.55 -7.54 18.57
C PRO A 107 -2.28 -8.36 18.27
N GLY A 108 -1.18 -7.67 17.99
CA GLY A 108 0.12 -8.29 17.70
C GLY A 108 0.26 -8.91 16.30
N GLN A 109 -0.71 -8.71 15.41
CA GLN A 109 -0.69 -9.26 14.05
C GLN A 109 0.39 -8.60 13.17
N ASN A 110 1.02 -9.40 12.33
CA ASN A 110 1.81 -8.92 11.19
C ASN A 110 1.00 -9.16 9.93
N TYR A 111 0.40 -8.11 9.38
CA TYR A 111 -0.35 -8.14 8.13
C TYR A 111 0.63 -7.85 6.97
N ARG A 112 0.78 -8.80 6.04
CA ARG A 112 1.79 -8.85 4.97
C ARG A 112 1.13 -9.17 3.63
N ASP A 113 0.03 -8.49 3.37
CA ASP A 113 -0.85 -8.73 2.22
C ASP A 113 -1.58 -7.43 1.86
N ALA A 114 -0.91 -6.29 2.11
CA ALA A 114 -1.47 -4.96 1.87
C ALA A 114 -1.05 -4.42 0.50
N ASP A 115 -0.85 -5.30 -0.46
CA ASP A 115 -0.19 -4.99 -1.72
C ASP A 115 -0.99 -4.00 -2.59
N ILE A 116 -0.28 -3.16 -3.35
CA ILE A 116 -0.87 -2.21 -4.30
C ILE A 116 -0.17 -2.29 -5.66
N GLY A 117 -0.91 -2.71 -6.68
CA GLY A 117 -0.39 -3.00 -8.03
C GLY A 117 -0.65 -1.86 -9.01
N PHE A 118 0.40 -1.50 -9.77
CA PHE A 118 0.32 -0.44 -10.78
C PHE A 118 0.80 -0.95 -12.16
N VAL A 119 0.02 -0.64 -13.20
CA VAL A 119 0.30 -0.97 -14.60
C VAL A 119 0.76 0.26 -15.39
N TYR A 120 1.51 -0.02 -16.45
CA TYR A 120 1.97 0.99 -17.40
C TYR A 120 0.82 1.60 -18.21
N GLY A 121 0.83 2.92 -18.35
CA GLY A 121 -0.23 3.73 -18.93
C GLY A 121 -0.15 4.05 -20.42
N GLY A 122 0.88 3.58 -21.10
CA GLY A 122 1.06 3.82 -22.53
C GLY A 122 0.55 2.66 -23.37
N VAL A 123 -0.76 2.63 -23.61
CA VAL A 123 -1.37 1.94 -24.77
C VAL A 123 -1.73 2.94 -25.86
#